data_AF-A0A4R8WA61-F1
#
_entry.id   AF-A0A4R8WA61-F1
#
_cell.length_a   1.000
_cell.length_b   1.000
_cell.length_c   1.000
_cell.angle_alpha   90.00
_cell.angle_beta   90.00
_cell.angle_gamma   90.00
#
_symmetry.space_group_name_H-M   'P 1'
#
loop_
_entity.id
_entity.type
_entity.pdbx_description
1 polymer ?
#
loop_
_entity_poly.entity_id
_entity_poly.type
_entity_poly.pdbx_seq_one_letter_code
_entity_poly.pdbx_strand_id
1 'polypeptide(L)'
;MTDAASNDSGDNYIHDDDEDAATTDGYEVYNPPADRFLTAQMWWIASELVRRHPHLRISGVEVDDGARLLIVHDEQNAMSIQWDLVGGCKFLVNGIVNKISWIEMMAALSPHDIVRRIEVATGLGIPKTPPVTTKRALTYRLIASALATATNDRQGWYAVPAPMLHDEDPAEPGCDYFRGFPSTVEARSRYVAMTLEEFDAGNRSVYFFQPFWALLRDLDPVAIFDAAGVIHTVRGATELMPVYERTHRTLSIATVQVLGAYLP
;
A
#
# COMPACT_ATOMS: atom_id res chain seq x y z
N MET A 1 -5.57 67.46 -7.98
CA MET A 1 -6.33 68.48 -7.24
C MET A 1 -7.64 68.62 -8.00
N THR A 2 -8.80 68.13 -7.58
CA THR A 2 -9.47 67.97 -6.27
C THR A 2 -10.55 66.89 -6.48
N ASP A 3 -10.55 65.78 -5.74
CA ASP A 3 -11.28 65.53 -4.48
C ASP A 3 -12.82 65.61 -4.51
N ALA A 4 -13.41 64.50 -4.03
CA ALA A 4 -14.69 64.31 -3.33
C ALA A 4 -16.01 64.49 -4.11
N ALA A 5 -17.14 63.85 -3.78
CA ALA A 5 -17.57 62.66 -3.04
C ALA A 5 -19.13 62.75 -3.02
N SER A 6 -19.83 61.65 -2.67
CA SER A 6 -21.20 61.62 -2.11
C SER A 6 -22.38 61.86 -3.09
N ASN A 7 -23.53 61.18 -3.03
CA ASN A 7 -24.06 59.98 -2.35
C ASN A 7 -25.53 59.82 -2.85
N ASP A 8 -26.20 58.72 -2.49
CA ASP A 8 -27.67 58.58 -2.38
C ASP A 8 -28.45 58.26 -3.69
N SER A 9 -29.43 57.35 -3.77
CA SER A 9 -29.97 56.26 -2.94
C SER A 9 -31.02 55.53 -3.80
N GLY A 10 -31.28 54.25 -3.53
CA GLY A 10 -32.41 53.55 -4.15
C GLY A 10 -32.36 52.04 -3.98
N ASP A 11 -32.80 51.59 -2.81
CA ASP A 11 -33.20 50.22 -2.46
C ASP A 11 -33.78 49.41 -3.63
N ASN A 12 -33.42 48.13 -3.70
CA ASN A 12 -34.41 47.09 -3.92
C ASN A 12 -33.93 45.72 -3.41
N TYR A 13 -34.44 45.40 -2.23
CA TYR A 13 -34.97 44.12 -1.77
C TYR A 13 -34.22 42.81 -2.10
N ILE A 14 -33.69 42.27 -1.00
CA ILE A 14 -33.37 40.89 -0.66
C ILE A 14 -34.42 39.89 -1.20
N HIS A 15 -33.94 38.84 -1.86
CA HIS A 15 -34.52 37.50 -1.76
C HIS A 15 -33.47 36.61 -1.08
N ASP A 16 -33.63 36.46 0.24
CA ASP A 16 -33.12 35.30 0.98
C ASP A 16 -33.94 34.11 0.50
N ASP A 17 -33.27 33.16 -0.13
CA ASP A 17 -33.62 31.74 -0.02
C ASP A 17 -32.30 31.02 0.27
N ASP A 18 -32.09 30.84 1.57
CA ASP A 18 -31.06 30.02 2.19
C ASP A 18 -31.10 28.57 1.65
N GLU A 19 -29.95 28.04 1.25
CA GLU A 19 -29.32 26.85 1.84
C GLU A 19 -27.98 26.60 1.11
N ASP A 20 -26.94 26.25 1.87
CA ASP A 20 -25.54 25.99 1.47
C ASP A 20 -24.56 27.18 1.46
N ALA A 21 -24.80 28.17 2.31
CA ALA A 21 -23.69 28.93 2.90
C ALA A 21 -22.93 28.02 3.88
N ALA A 22 -22.12 27.09 3.34
CA ALA A 22 -21.05 26.47 4.09
C ALA A 22 -20.13 27.59 4.57
N THR A 23 -20.26 27.92 5.85
CA THR A 23 -19.36 28.79 6.60
C THR A 23 -17.94 28.31 6.35
N THR A 24 -17.25 28.95 5.41
CA THR A 24 -15.84 28.73 5.17
C THR A 24 -15.14 29.43 6.33
N ASP A 25 -14.77 28.64 7.33
CA ASP A 25 -14.24 29.01 8.65
C ASP A 25 -12.89 29.77 8.63
N GLY A 26 -12.47 30.29 7.47
CA GLY A 26 -11.21 31.01 7.30
C GLY A 26 -9.97 30.13 7.38
N TYR A 27 -10.12 28.80 7.50
CA TYR A 27 -9.00 27.88 7.37
C TYR A 27 -8.72 27.58 5.89
N GLU A 28 -7.45 27.27 5.57
CA GLU A 28 -7.04 26.85 4.24
C GLU A 28 -7.87 25.64 3.77
N VAL A 29 -8.27 25.62 2.50
CA VAL A 29 -8.89 24.45 1.86
C VAL A 29 -7.99 23.23 2.13
N TYR A 30 -8.53 22.21 2.79
CA TYR A 30 -7.74 21.03 3.14
C TYR A 30 -7.23 20.35 1.87
N ASN A 31 -5.92 20.44 1.66
CA ASN A 31 -5.21 19.64 0.69
C ASN A 31 -4.63 18.43 1.43
N PRO A 32 -4.92 17.19 0.98
CA PRO A 32 -4.29 16.02 1.58
C PRO A 32 -2.76 16.11 1.47
N PRO A 33 -2.01 15.52 2.43
CA PRO A 33 -0.57 15.39 2.30
C PRO A 33 -0.18 14.78 0.96
N ALA A 34 0.99 15.12 0.43
CA ALA A 34 1.44 14.60 -0.85
C ALA A 34 1.44 13.06 -0.90
N ASP A 35 1.12 12.49 -2.06
CA ASP A 35 0.92 11.05 -2.28
C ASP A 35 2.01 10.15 -1.71
N ARG A 36 3.26 10.60 -1.69
CA ARG A 36 4.40 9.86 -1.11
C ARG A 36 4.24 9.61 0.40
N PHE A 37 3.70 10.56 1.15
CA PHE A 37 3.41 10.40 2.58
C PHE A 37 2.25 9.43 2.78
N LEU A 38 1.19 9.58 1.96
CA LEU A 38 0.02 8.69 2.00
C LEU A 38 0.40 7.26 1.65
N THR A 39 1.24 7.07 0.63
CA THR A 39 1.74 5.78 0.17
C THR A 39 2.58 5.09 1.24
N ALA A 40 3.53 5.80 1.85
CA ALA A 40 4.32 5.27 2.96
C ALA A 40 3.43 4.86 4.14
N GLN A 41 2.45 5.69 4.51
CA GLN A 41 1.54 5.42 5.61
C GLN A 41 0.61 4.23 5.34
N MET A 42 0.05 4.14 4.14
CA MET A 42 -0.77 3.03 3.68
C MET A 42 -0.01 1.69 3.79
N TRP A 43 1.21 1.63 3.27
CA TRP A 43 2.04 0.43 3.35
C TRP A 43 2.42 0.06 4.78
N TRP A 44 2.70 1.06 5.62
CA TRP A 44 2.98 0.83 7.04
C TRP A 44 1.77 0.19 7.73
N ILE A 45 0.57 0.74 7.57
CA ILE A 45 -0.66 0.22 8.20
C ILE A 45 -0.97 -1.19 7.67
N ALA A 46 -0.94 -1.37 6.35
CA ALA A 46 -1.26 -2.65 5.72
C ALA A 46 -0.27 -3.76 6.12
N SER A 47 1.03 -3.47 6.13
CA SER A 47 2.04 -4.45 6.55
C SER A 47 1.95 -4.79 8.05
N GLU A 48 1.57 -3.82 8.88
CA GLU A 48 1.36 -4.04 10.31
C GLU A 48 0.12 -4.91 10.59
N LEU A 49 -0.95 -4.75 9.81
CA LEU A 49 -2.11 -5.65 9.84
C LEU A 49 -1.71 -7.10 9.50
N VAL A 50 -0.96 -7.31 8.42
CA VAL A 50 -0.49 -8.67 8.06
C VAL A 50 0.48 -9.25 9.09
N ARG A 51 1.32 -8.42 9.72
CA ARG A 51 2.20 -8.86 10.82
C ARG A 51 1.40 -9.37 12.02
N ARG A 52 0.30 -8.69 12.35
CA ARG A 52 -0.59 -9.01 13.48
C ARG A 52 -1.58 -10.14 13.14
N HIS A 53 -1.87 -10.33 11.86
CA HIS A 53 -2.79 -11.34 11.33
C HIS A 53 -2.14 -12.09 10.17
N PRO A 54 -1.28 -13.08 10.42
CA PRO A 54 -0.44 -13.70 9.38
C PRO A 54 -1.18 -14.48 8.29
N HIS A 55 -2.48 -14.71 8.46
CA HIS A 55 -3.34 -15.32 7.43
C HIS A 55 -3.74 -14.31 6.34
N LEU A 56 -3.62 -13.00 6.62
CA LEU A 56 -3.95 -11.94 5.67
C LEU A 56 -2.89 -11.79 4.57
N ARG A 57 -3.32 -11.21 3.45
CA ARG A 57 -2.49 -10.88 2.30
C ARG A 57 -2.68 -9.43 1.90
N ILE A 58 -1.70 -8.88 1.18
CA ILE A 58 -1.80 -7.61 0.49
C ILE A 58 -1.86 -7.91 -1.00
N SER A 59 -2.82 -7.33 -1.69
CA SER A 59 -2.89 -7.23 -3.15
C SER A 59 -2.95 -5.76 -3.55
N GLY A 60 -2.68 -5.48 -4.82
CA GLY A 60 -2.75 -4.14 -5.37
C GLY A 60 -3.46 -4.16 -6.71
N VAL A 61 -4.09 -3.05 -7.04
CA VAL A 61 -4.70 -2.81 -8.35
C VAL A 61 -4.26 -1.44 -8.82
N GLU A 62 -3.66 -1.40 -9.99
CA GLU A 62 -3.56 -0.15 -10.74
C GLU A 62 -4.91 0.06 -11.43
N VAL A 63 -5.54 1.19 -11.15
CA VAL A 63 -6.78 1.61 -11.81
C VAL A 63 -6.45 2.62 -12.90
N ASP A 64 -7.42 2.89 -13.77
CA ASP A 64 -7.31 3.92 -14.80
C ASP A 64 -6.85 5.27 -14.19
N ASP A 65 -6.13 6.06 -15.00
CA ASP A 65 -5.47 7.31 -14.59
C ASP A 65 -4.30 7.17 -13.60
N GLY A 66 -3.79 5.95 -13.40
CA GLY A 66 -2.58 5.70 -12.60
C GLY A 66 -2.80 5.76 -11.08
N ALA A 67 -4.06 5.83 -10.64
CA ALA A 67 -4.39 5.65 -9.25
C ALA A 67 -4.10 4.20 -8.80
N ARG A 68 -3.76 4.04 -7.52
CA ARG A 68 -3.31 2.77 -6.97
C ARG A 68 -4.14 2.41 -5.75
N LEU A 69 -4.70 1.22 -5.77
CA LEU A 69 -5.41 0.63 -4.64
C LEU A 69 -4.50 -0.36 -3.94
N LEU A 70 -4.37 -0.26 -2.62
CA LEU A 70 -3.78 -1.30 -1.79
C LEU A 70 -4.88 -2.00 -1.02
N ILE A 71 -4.90 -3.33 -1.05
CA ILE A 71 -5.98 -4.13 -0.48
C ILE A 71 -5.38 -5.15 0.48
N VAL A 72 -5.73 -5.06 1.76
CA VAL A 72 -5.52 -6.14 2.73
C VAL A 72 -6.74 -7.02 2.73
N HIS A 73 -6.59 -8.33 2.56
CA HIS A 73 -7.73 -9.24 2.53
C HIS A 73 -7.41 -10.62 3.12
N ASP A 74 -8.49 -11.31 3.50
CA ASP A 74 -8.49 -12.73 3.87
C ASP A 74 -9.08 -13.54 2.72
N GLU A 75 -8.35 -14.52 2.22
CA GLU A 75 -8.81 -15.40 1.13
C GLU A 75 -9.96 -16.31 1.57
N GLN A 76 -10.12 -16.58 2.87
CA GLN A 76 -11.13 -17.51 3.38
C GLN A 76 -12.46 -16.86 3.70
N ASN A 77 -12.46 -15.57 4.07
CA ASN A 77 -13.61 -14.93 4.73
C ASN A 77 -14.16 -13.69 3.99
N ALA A 78 -13.75 -13.44 2.75
CA ALA A 78 -14.18 -12.30 1.91
C ALA A 78 -13.99 -10.90 2.54
N MET A 79 -13.28 -10.82 3.67
CA MET A 79 -12.95 -9.59 4.37
C MET A 79 -11.87 -8.86 3.58
N SER A 80 -12.10 -7.57 3.31
CA SER A 80 -11.13 -6.71 2.64
C SER A 80 -11.14 -5.30 3.23
N ILE A 81 -9.94 -4.72 3.28
CA ILE A 81 -9.67 -3.36 3.71
C ILE A 81 -8.86 -2.72 2.58
N GLN A 82 -9.36 -1.62 2.04
CA GLN A 82 -8.84 -0.98 0.85
C GLN A 82 -8.36 0.43 1.17
N TRP A 83 -7.22 0.81 0.60
CA TRP A 83 -6.70 2.18 0.66
C TRP A 83 -6.59 2.75 -0.75
N ASP A 84 -6.96 4.02 -0.87
CA ASP A 84 -6.75 4.82 -2.05
C ASP A 84 -6.24 6.22 -1.66
N LEU A 85 -5.56 6.91 -2.58
CA LEU A 85 -4.91 8.19 -2.29
C LEU A 85 -5.89 9.34 -2.06
N VAL A 86 -7.16 9.20 -2.44
CA VAL A 86 -8.18 10.25 -2.36
C VAL A 86 -9.01 10.12 -1.10
N GLY A 87 -9.64 8.96 -0.91
CA GLY A 87 -10.63 8.69 0.13
C GLY A 87 -10.10 8.06 1.41
N GLY A 88 -8.82 7.67 1.46
CA GLY A 88 -8.21 7.01 2.61
C GLY A 88 -8.56 5.53 2.68
N CYS A 89 -8.95 5.06 3.87
CA CYS A 89 -9.23 3.65 4.14
C CYS A 89 -10.72 3.35 4.06
N LYS A 90 -11.10 2.23 3.41
CA LYS A 90 -12.47 1.74 3.28
C LYS A 90 -12.53 0.25 3.58
N PHE A 91 -13.57 -0.20 4.27
CA PHE A 91 -13.81 -1.62 4.53
C PHE A 91 -15.30 -1.88 4.80
N LEU A 92 -15.75 -3.12 4.56
CA LEU A 92 -17.13 -3.53 4.78
C LEU A 92 -17.29 -4.22 6.14
N VAL A 93 -18.34 -3.84 6.88
CA VAL A 93 -18.74 -4.50 8.13
C VAL A 93 -20.25 -4.72 8.07
N ASN A 94 -20.70 -5.97 8.08
CA ASN A 94 -22.13 -6.32 8.00
C ASN A 94 -22.86 -5.64 6.82
N GLY A 95 -22.20 -5.52 5.66
CA GLY A 95 -22.74 -4.86 4.47
C GLY A 95 -22.68 -3.33 4.48
N ILE A 96 -22.17 -2.70 5.54
CA ILE A 96 -22.02 -1.25 5.66
C ILE A 96 -20.58 -0.85 5.33
N VAL A 97 -20.43 0.09 4.40
CA VAL A 97 -19.13 0.69 4.07
C VAL A 97 -18.70 1.61 5.19
N ASN A 98 -17.60 1.27 5.85
CA ASN A 98 -16.92 2.09 6.83
C ASN A 98 -15.73 2.78 6.18
N LYS A 99 -15.42 4.00 6.63
CA LYS A 99 -14.31 4.80 6.11
C LYS A 99 -13.50 5.40 7.24
N ILE A 100 -12.20 5.53 7.02
CA ILE A 100 -11.31 6.34 7.85
C ILE A 100 -10.57 7.27 6.89
N SER A 101 -10.78 8.58 7.04
CA SER A 101 -10.19 9.59 6.17
C SER A 101 -8.68 9.73 6.37
N TRP A 102 -7.99 10.34 5.40
CA TRP A 102 -6.57 10.70 5.57
C TRP A 102 -6.35 11.67 6.72
N ILE A 103 -7.29 12.59 6.98
CA ILE A 103 -7.23 13.50 8.14
C ILE A 103 -7.16 12.69 9.43
N GLU A 104 -8.10 11.76 9.63
CA GLU A 104 -8.13 10.93 10.84
C GLU A 104 -6.88 10.05 10.97
N MET A 105 -6.40 9.46 9.86
CA MET A 105 -5.23 8.59 9.89
C MET A 105 -3.93 9.35 10.19
N MET A 106 -3.76 10.55 9.62
CA MET A 106 -2.56 11.36 9.78
C MET A 106 -2.56 12.18 11.08
N ALA A 107 -3.74 12.49 11.63
CA ALA A 107 -3.88 13.17 12.91
C ALA A 107 -3.77 12.22 14.12
N ALA A 108 -3.77 10.90 13.90
CA ALA A 108 -3.62 9.94 14.98
C ALA A 108 -2.25 10.10 15.68
N LEU A 109 -2.26 10.13 17.02
CA LEU A 109 -1.03 10.20 17.83
C LEU A 109 -0.06 9.05 17.54
N SER A 110 -0.62 7.89 17.19
CA SER A 110 0.12 6.72 16.78
C SER A 110 -0.59 6.01 15.63
N PRO A 111 0.12 5.67 14.54
CA PRO A 111 -0.41 4.79 13.49
C PRO A 111 -0.97 3.46 14.00
N HIS A 112 -0.51 2.98 15.16
CA HIS A 112 -1.04 1.77 15.78
C HIS A 112 -2.50 1.92 16.26
N ASP A 113 -2.96 3.13 16.56
CA ASP A 113 -4.35 3.37 16.94
C ASP A 113 -5.29 3.18 15.75
N ILE A 114 -4.84 3.55 14.55
CA ILE A 114 -5.57 3.27 13.30
C ILE A 114 -5.63 1.77 13.03
N VAL A 115 -4.51 1.05 13.18
CA VAL A 115 -4.48 -0.42 13.07
C VAL A 115 -5.49 -1.05 14.03
N ARG A 116 -5.47 -0.64 15.31
CA ARG A 116 -6.41 -1.16 16.32
C ARG A 116 -7.87 -0.84 15.98
N ARG A 117 -8.15 0.38 15.49
CA ARG A 117 -9.50 0.77 15.05
C ARG A 117 -10.01 -0.12 13.93
N ILE A 118 -9.16 -0.42 12.95
CA ILE A 118 -9.48 -1.35 11.85
C ILE A 118 -9.73 -2.76 12.41
N GLU A 119 -8.82 -3.29 13.23
CA GLU A 119 -8.94 -4.63 13.82
C GLU A 119 -10.25 -4.85 14.59
N VAL A 120 -10.67 -3.84 15.36
CA VAL A 120 -11.93 -3.88 16.12
C VAL A 120 -13.12 -3.79 15.17
N ALA A 121 -13.09 -2.86 14.22
CA ALA A 121 -14.22 -2.61 13.35
C ALA A 121 -14.48 -3.77 12.38
N THR A 122 -13.44 -4.42 11.86
CA THR A 122 -13.56 -5.56 10.93
C THR A 122 -13.79 -6.90 11.62
N GLY A 123 -13.71 -6.94 12.96
CA GLY A 123 -13.87 -8.18 13.72
C GLY A 123 -12.66 -9.12 13.66
N LEU A 124 -11.52 -8.68 13.10
CA LEU A 124 -10.25 -9.42 13.16
C LEU A 124 -9.80 -9.70 14.60
N GLY A 125 -10.22 -8.83 15.52
CA GLY A 125 -9.81 -8.88 16.91
C GLY A 125 -8.37 -8.39 17.10
N ILE A 126 -8.03 -8.13 18.35
CA ILE A 126 -6.70 -7.65 18.73
C ILE A 126 -5.89 -8.85 19.23
N PRO A 127 -4.79 -9.24 18.56
CA PRO A 127 -3.96 -10.34 19.04
C PRO A 127 -3.42 -10.04 20.44
N LYS A 128 -3.64 -10.96 21.38
CA LYS A 128 -3.16 -10.82 22.77
C LYS A 128 -1.64 -10.93 22.87
N THR A 129 -1.04 -11.74 22.00
CA THR A 129 0.41 -11.94 21.90
C THR A 129 0.83 -11.64 20.47
N PRO A 130 1.94 -10.91 20.24
CA PRO A 130 2.42 -10.65 18.89
C PRO A 130 2.76 -11.99 18.20
N PRO A 131 2.18 -12.27 17.02
CA PRO A 131 2.52 -13.47 16.27
C PRO A 131 3.99 -13.49 15.86
N VAL A 132 4.52 -14.69 15.61
CA VAL A 132 5.84 -14.87 15.01
C VAL A 132 5.85 -14.20 13.65
N THR A 133 6.90 -13.43 13.36
CA THR A 133 7.05 -12.77 12.06
C THR A 133 7.20 -13.83 10.96
N THR A 134 6.32 -13.78 9.96
CA THR A 134 6.39 -14.66 8.79
C THR A 134 7.23 -14.02 7.68
N LYS A 135 7.69 -14.84 6.72
CA LYS A 135 8.40 -14.37 5.53
C LYS A 135 7.59 -13.31 4.77
N ARG A 136 6.29 -13.56 4.55
CA ARG A 136 5.34 -12.65 3.90
C ARG A 136 5.21 -11.31 4.63
N ALA A 137 4.95 -11.34 5.94
CA ALA A 137 4.85 -10.13 6.74
C ALA A 137 6.16 -9.32 6.71
N LEU A 138 7.31 -10.01 6.72
CA LEU A 138 8.61 -9.36 6.61
C LEU A 138 8.79 -8.67 5.24
N THR A 139 8.41 -9.32 4.13
CA THR A 139 8.43 -8.71 2.79
C THR A 139 7.67 -7.39 2.76
N TYR A 140 6.40 -7.38 3.20
CA TYR A 140 5.57 -6.16 3.18
C TYR A 140 6.10 -5.08 4.11
N ARG A 141 6.66 -5.45 5.26
CA ARG A 141 7.28 -4.50 6.18
C ARG A 141 8.55 -3.88 5.60
N LEU A 142 9.35 -4.63 4.84
CA LEU A 142 10.50 -4.05 4.14
C LEU A 142 10.07 -3.07 3.04
N ILE A 143 8.99 -3.37 2.31
CA ILE A 143 8.42 -2.42 1.33
C ILE A 143 8.00 -1.13 2.04
N ALA A 144 7.23 -1.24 3.14
CA ALA A 144 6.83 -0.08 3.94
C ALA A 144 8.03 0.73 4.46
N SER A 145 9.07 0.05 4.93
CA SER A 145 10.31 0.66 5.41
C SER A 145 11.08 1.40 4.31
N ALA A 146 11.18 0.82 3.12
CA ALA A 146 11.80 1.44 1.95
C ALA A 146 11.05 2.71 1.52
N LEU A 147 9.72 2.63 1.40
CA LEU A 147 8.88 3.78 1.04
C LEU A 147 8.96 4.90 2.09
N ALA A 148 8.96 4.55 3.38
CA ALA A 148 9.14 5.53 4.45
C ALA A 148 10.50 6.23 4.37
N THR A 149 11.57 5.48 4.09
CA THR A 149 12.93 6.03 3.92
C THR A 149 13.00 7.01 2.76
N ALA A 150 12.27 6.73 1.67
CA ALA A 150 12.31 7.53 0.45
C ALA A 150 11.27 8.67 0.38
N THR A 151 10.51 8.92 1.45
CA THR A 151 9.37 9.87 1.44
C THR A 151 9.77 11.30 1.06
N ASN A 152 11.00 11.73 1.37
CA ASN A 152 11.50 13.07 1.05
C ASN A 152 12.53 13.06 -0.09
N ASP A 153 12.68 11.93 -0.80
CA ASP A 153 13.55 11.87 -1.95
C ASP A 153 13.03 12.76 -3.09
N ARG A 154 13.95 13.18 -3.96
CA ARG A 154 13.58 13.95 -5.16
C ARG A 154 12.84 13.09 -6.19
N GLN A 155 13.07 11.78 -6.19
CA GLN A 155 12.45 10.83 -7.11
C GLN A 155 11.15 10.30 -6.49
N GLY A 156 10.18 9.95 -7.32
CA GLY A 156 8.95 9.30 -6.88
C GLY A 156 9.20 7.82 -6.58
N TRP A 157 8.72 7.33 -5.44
CA TRP A 157 8.87 5.94 -5.03
C TRP A 157 7.52 5.26 -4.84
N TYR A 158 7.37 4.08 -5.44
CA TYR A 158 6.11 3.32 -5.43
C TYR A 158 6.40 1.83 -5.27
N ALA A 159 5.45 1.11 -4.68
CA ALA A 159 5.40 -0.34 -4.77
C ALA A 159 4.13 -0.75 -5.51
N VAL A 160 4.30 -1.52 -6.59
CA VAL A 160 3.21 -1.94 -7.48
C VAL A 160 3.23 -3.45 -7.64
N PRO A 161 2.08 -4.10 -7.90
CA PRO A 161 2.07 -5.51 -8.27
C PRO A 161 2.97 -5.75 -9.49
N ALA A 162 3.78 -6.80 -9.45
CA ALA A 162 4.47 -7.31 -10.63
C ALA A 162 3.72 -8.57 -11.09
N PRO A 163 2.70 -8.43 -11.95
CA PRO A 163 1.84 -9.53 -12.30
C PRO A 163 2.61 -10.59 -13.09
N MET A 164 2.32 -11.84 -12.80
CA MET A 164 2.69 -12.99 -13.61
C MET A 164 1.48 -13.52 -14.36
N LEU A 165 1.75 -14.22 -15.46
CA LEU A 165 0.79 -15.08 -16.11
C LEU A 165 1.12 -16.54 -15.78
N HIS A 166 0.11 -17.39 -15.67
CA HIS A 166 0.32 -18.81 -15.35
C HIS A 166 0.80 -19.61 -16.57
N ASP A 167 0.71 -19.03 -17.76
CA ASP A 167 1.09 -19.59 -19.06
C ASP A 167 2.29 -18.87 -19.71
N GLU A 168 2.94 -17.94 -19.01
CA GLU A 168 4.14 -17.27 -19.55
C GLU A 168 5.38 -18.16 -19.48
N ASP A 169 6.29 -17.99 -20.45
CA ASP A 169 7.65 -18.49 -20.33
C ASP A 169 8.38 -17.69 -19.23
N PRO A 170 8.82 -18.33 -18.14
CA PRO A 170 9.55 -17.64 -17.09
C PRO A 170 10.84 -16.97 -17.59
N ALA A 171 11.44 -17.40 -18.71
CA ALA A 171 12.59 -16.72 -19.31
C ALA A 171 12.21 -15.44 -20.08
N GLU A 172 10.97 -15.34 -20.56
CA GLU A 172 10.43 -14.22 -21.33
C GLU A 172 9.15 -13.69 -20.66
N PRO A 173 9.28 -12.98 -19.52
CA PRO A 173 8.13 -12.54 -18.74
C PRO A 173 7.28 -11.52 -19.51
N GLY A 174 5.96 -11.65 -19.40
CA GLY A 174 5.01 -10.69 -19.96
C GLY A 174 5.03 -9.34 -19.23
N CYS A 175 5.42 -9.33 -17.96
CA CYS A 175 5.60 -8.12 -17.17
C CYS A 175 7.04 -7.58 -17.25
N ASP A 176 7.17 -6.37 -17.80
CA ASP A 176 8.44 -5.70 -18.06
C ASP A 176 9.30 -5.49 -16.81
N TYR A 177 8.68 -5.38 -15.63
CA TYR A 177 9.39 -5.17 -14.37
C TYR A 177 10.39 -6.29 -14.06
N PHE A 178 10.18 -7.49 -14.61
CA PHE A 178 11.07 -8.64 -14.36
C PHE A 178 12.33 -8.68 -15.22
N ARG A 179 12.38 -7.96 -16.36
CA ARG A 179 13.48 -8.09 -17.35
C ARG A 179 14.86 -7.75 -16.77
N GLY A 180 14.93 -6.85 -15.79
CA GLY A 180 16.15 -6.47 -15.09
C GLY A 180 16.60 -7.42 -13.97
N PHE A 181 15.84 -8.48 -13.68
CA PHE A 181 16.04 -9.32 -12.48
C PHE A 181 16.06 -10.82 -12.80
N PRO A 182 17.12 -11.35 -13.42
CA PRO A 182 17.18 -12.77 -13.82
C PRO A 182 16.98 -13.76 -12.68
N SER A 183 17.33 -13.37 -11.45
CA SER A 183 17.11 -14.21 -10.25
C SER A 183 15.63 -14.49 -9.93
N THR A 184 14.69 -13.80 -10.58
CA THR A 184 13.25 -14.03 -10.44
C THR A 184 12.74 -15.23 -11.24
N VAL A 185 13.48 -15.68 -12.27
CA VAL A 185 13.04 -16.75 -13.19
C VAL A 185 12.69 -18.02 -12.43
N GLU A 186 13.58 -18.49 -11.56
CA GLU A 186 13.36 -19.72 -10.79
C GLU A 186 12.16 -19.62 -9.85
N ALA A 187 11.99 -18.48 -9.17
CA ALA A 187 10.87 -18.25 -8.28
C ALA A 187 9.54 -18.22 -9.05
N ARG A 188 9.50 -17.55 -10.21
CA ARG A 188 8.35 -17.56 -11.11
C ARG A 188 8.00 -18.98 -11.59
N SER A 189 9.00 -19.73 -12.07
CA SER A 189 8.79 -21.12 -12.50
C SER A 189 8.16 -21.99 -11.40
N ARG A 190 8.60 -21.81 -10.14
CA ARG A 190 8.02 -22.51 -8.99
C ARG A 190 6.55 -22.15 -8.76
N TYR A 191 6.19 -20.87 -8.83
CA TYR A 191 4.80 -20.44 -8.66
C TYR A 191 3.89 -20.95 -9.79
N VAL A 192 4.36 -20.94 -11.04
CA VAL A 192 3.64 -21.52 -12.17
C VAL A 192 3.42 -23.02 -11.97
N ALA A 193 4.47 -23.76 -11.62
CA ALA A 193 4.37 -25.20 -11.37
C ALA A 193 3.36 -25.54 -10.25
N MET A 194 3.42 -24.83 -9.12
CA MET A 194 2.46 -25.01 -8.02
C MET A 194 1.02 -24.75 -8.47
N THR A 195 0.82 -23.73 -9.31
CA THR A 195 -0.52 -23.38 -9.81
C THR A 195 -1.06 -24.46 -10.75
N LEU A 196 -0.23 -24.99 -11.65
CA LEU A 196 -0.60 -26.08 -12.55
C LEU A 196 -0.92 -27.36 -11.78
N GLU A 197 -0.15 -27.69 -10.73
CA GLU A 197 -0.45 -28.81 -9.84
C GLU A 197 -1.83 -28.66 -9.15
N GLU A 198 -2.19 -27.44 -8.72
CA GLU A 198 -3.52 -27.15 -8.15
C GLU A 198 -4.65 -27.26 -9.17
N PHE A 199 -4.42 -26.85 -10.42
CA PHE A 199 -5.36 -27.05 -11.52
C PHE A 199 -5.61 -28.53 -11.79
N ASP A 200 -4.54 -29.32 -11.90
CA ASP A 200 -4.61 -30.76 -12.17
C ASP A 200 -5.28 -31.54 -11.02
N ALA A 201 -5.14 -31.06 -9.78
CA ALA A 201 -5.82 -31.62 -8.61
C ALA A 201 -7.34 -31.42 -8.60
N GLY A 202 -7.91 -30.65 -9.55
CA GLY A 202 -9.36 -30.51 -9.74
C GLY A 202 -10.05 -29.58 -8.73
N ASN A 203 -9.32 -28.67 -8.08
CA ASN A 203 -9.91 -27.66 -7.20
C ASN A 203 -10.74 -26.66 -8.01
N ARG A 204 -12.02 -26.49 -7.65
CA ARG A 204 -13.04 -25.72 -8.40
C ARG A 204 -12.80 -24.20 -8.49
N SER A 205 -11.73 -23.69 -7.92
CA SER A 205 -11.33 -22.28 -8.01
C SER A 205 -9.83 -22.17 -7.73
N VAL A 206 -9.01 -22.25 -8.77
CA VAL A 206 -7.58 -21.92 -8.65
C VAL A 206 -7.45 -20.40 -8.73
N TYR A 207 -7.23 -19.78 -7.58
CA TYR A 207 -6.88 -18.37 -7.51
C TYR A 207 -5.37 -18.23 -7.73
N PHE A 208 -4.97 -17.70 -8.88
CA PHE A 208 -3.56 -17.41 -9.15
C PHE A 208 -3.12 -16.20 -8.31
N PHE A 209 -2.50 -16.49 -7.18
CA PHE A 209 -1.93 -15.47 -6.31
C PHE A 209 -0.81 -14.73 -7.05
N GLN A 210 -0.79 -13.39 -6.93
CA GLN A 210 0.26 -12.53 -7.47
C GLN A 210 1.27 -12.22 -6.34
N PRO A 211 2.37 -12.98 -6.21
CA PRO A 211 3.24 -12.89 -5.03
C PRO A 211 4.27 -11.77 -5.12
N PHE A 212 4.48 -11.20 -6.31
CA PHE A 212 5.56 -10.28 -6.58
C PHE A 212 5.12 -8.81 -6.55
N TRP A 213 5.99 -7.98 -5.99
CA TRP A 213 5.84 -6.53 -5.96
C TRP A 213 7.10 -5.88 -6.52
N ALA A 214 6.95 -4.96 -7.46
CA ALA A 214 8.04 -4.13 -7.93
C ALA A 214 8.14 -2.86 -7.07
N LEU A 215 9.32 -2.59 -6.53
CA LEU A 215 9.65 -1.28 -5.97
C LEU A 215 10.23 -0.43 -7.11
N LEU A 216 9.57 0.68 -7.40
CA LEU A 216 9.90 1.60 -8.49
C LEU A 216 10.49 2.89 -7.94
N ARG A 217 11.43 3.47 -8.70
CA ARG A 217 11.99 4.81 -8.52
C ARG A 217 11.87 5.57 -9.84
N ASP A 218 11.03 6.61 -9.89
CA ASP A 218 10.63 7.29 -11.13
C ASP A 218 10.19 6.32 -12.25
N LEU A 219 9.37 5.32 -11.89
CA LEU A 219 8.88 4.23 -12.76
C LEU A 219 9.92 3.17 -13.12
N ASP A 220 11.21 3.37 -12.83
CA ASP A 220 12.24 2.36 -13.04
C ASP A 220 12.24 1.34 -11.89
N PRO A 221 12.13 0.03 -12.16
CA PRO A 221 12.17 -0.98 -11.11
C PRO A 221 13.57 -1.09 -10.51
N VAL A 222 13.67 -0.96 -9.20
CA VAL A 222 14.95 -1.10 -8.45
C VAL A 222 15.08 -2.46 -7.75
N ALA A 223 13.95 -3.06 -7.41
CA ALA A 223 13.89 -4.38 -6.79
C ALA A 223 12.53 -5.04 -7.02
N ILE A 224 12.53 -6.37 -7.05
CA ILE A 224 11.33 -7.19 -7.00
C ILE A 224 11.28 -7.90 -5.64
N PHE A 225 10.17 -7.77 -4.94
CA PHE A 225 9.89 -8.44 -3.69
C PHE A 225 9.00 -9.65 -3.91
N ASP A 226 9.39 -10.78 -3.35
CA ASP A 226 8.62 -12.02 -3.31
C ASP A 226 7.96 -12.18 -1.93
N ALA A 227 6.65 -12.45 -1.90
CA ALA A 227 5.90 -12.81 -0.69
C ALA A 227 6.48 -14.05 0.03
N ALA A 228 7.29 -14.88 -0.63
CA ALA A 228 8.07 -15.95 0.00
C ALA A 228 9.24 -15.46 0.87
N GLY A 229 9.45 -14.15 1.03
CA GLY A 229 10.51 -13.58 1.86
C GLY A 229 11.85 -13.49 1.14
N VAL A 230 11.83 -13.20 -0.16
CA VAL A 230 13.02 -12.99 -0.99
C VAL A 230 12.92 -11.62 -1.63
N ILE A 231 14.06 -10.92 -1.73
CA ILE A 231 14.18 -9.72 -2.55
C ILE A 231 15.15 -10.01 -3.69
N HIS A 232 14.77 -9.59 -4.89
CA HIS A 232 15.55 -9.70 -6.10
C HIS A 232 15.99 -8.31 -6.52
N THR A 233 17.30 -8.12 -6.59
CA THR A 233 17.90 -6.90 -7.13
C THR A 233 18.75 -7.25 -8.35
N VAL A 234 19.34 -6.25 -9.01
CA VAL A 234 20.30 -6.49 -10.10
C VAL A 234 21.52 -7.31 -9.63
N ARG A 235 21.77 -7.37 -8.33
CA ARG A 235 22.84 -8.18 -7.71
C ARG A 235 22.43 -9.63 -7.43
N GLY A 236 21.17 -9.99 -7.68
CA GLY A 236 20.62 -11.33 -7.44
C GLY A 236 19.58 -11.38 -6.31
N ALA A 237 19.21 -12.61 -5.94
CA ALA A 237 18.23 -12.90 -4.91
C ALA A 237 18.87 -12.87 -3.50
N THR A 238 18.12 -12.42 -2.51
CA THR A 238 18.51 -12.44 -1.09
C THR A 238 17.32 -12.84 -0.23
N GLU A 239 17.49 -13.89 0.58
CA GLU A 239 16.48 -14.27 1.57
C GLU A 239 16.41 -13.25 2.72
N LEU A 240 15.20 -12.78 3.02
CA LEU A 240 14.98 -11.70 3.98
C LEU A 240 15.06 -12.17 5.43
N MET A 241 14.58 -13.37 5.75
CA MET A 241 14.54 -13.85 7.14
C MET A 241 15.93 -13.98 7.76
N PRO A 242 16.94 -14.61 7.10
CA PRO A 242 18.30 -14.66 7.65
C PRO A 242 18.92 -13.27 7.87
N VAL A 243 18.63 -12.31 6.97
CA VAL A 243 19.09 -10.92 7.12
C VAL A 243 18.44 -10.27 8.34
N TYR A 244 17.12 -10.43 8.49
CA TYR A 244 16.38 -9.89 9.62
C TYR A 244 16.85 -10.48 10.97
N GLU A 245 17.14 -11.78 11.03
CA GLU A 245 17.64 -12.41 12.24
C GLU A 245 19.05 -11.94 12.61
N ARG A 246 19.96 -11.87 11.64
CA ARG A 246 21.33 -11.38 11.83
C ARG A 246 21.40 -9.90 12.23
N THR A 247 20.40 -9.11 11.85
CA THR A 247 20.26 -7.70 12.25
C THR A 247 19.51 -7.52 13.57
N HIS A 248 19.45 -8.57 14.39
CA HIS A 248 18.75 -8.60 15.67
C HIS A 248 17.27 -8.19 15.54
N ARG A 249 16.64 -8.55 14.41
CA ARG A 249 15.24 -8.25 14.10
C ARG A 249 14.95 -6.75 13.99
N THR A 250 15.95 -5.96 13.59
CA THR A 250 15.82 -4.52 13.37
C THR A 250 15.48 -4.24 11.91
N LEU A 251 14.23 -3.85 11.64
CA LEU A 251 13.72 -3.69 10.28
C LEU A 251 14.49 -2.65 9.45
N SER A 252 14.84 -1.50 10.03
CA SER A 252 15.58 -0.45 9.34
C SER A 252 16.97 -0.92 8.92
N ILE A 253 17.69 -1.62 9.79
CA ILE A 253 19.01 -2.19 9.47
C ILE A 253 18.88 -3.28 8.40
N ALA A 254 17.88 -4.16 8.51
CA ALA A 254 17.62 -5.17 7.48
C ALA A 254 17.33 -4.52 6.12
N THR A 255 16.54 -3.44 6.10
CA THR A 255 16.22 -2.66 4.89
C THR A 255 17.49 -2.08 4.27
N VAL A 256 18.33 -1.41 5.07
CA VAL A 256 19.61 -0.84 4.59
C VAL A 256 20.54 -1.94 4.06
N GLN A 257 20.58 -3.12 4.70
CA GLN A 257 21.42 -4.22 4.22
C GLN A 257 21.03 -4.74 2.84
N VAL A 258 19.73 -4.81 2.52
CA VAL A 258 19.27 -5.34 1.21
C VAL A 258 19.07 -4.27 0.15
N LEU A 259 18.75 -3.04 0.56
CA LEU A 259 18.34 -1.97 -0.35
C LEU A 259 19.18 -0.68 -0.23
N GLY A 260 20.11 -0.59 0.71
CA GLY A 260 20.85 0.66 0.97
C GLY A 260 21.67 1.18 -0.21
N ALA A 261 22.04 0.32 -1.17
CA ALA A 261 22.72 0.74 -2.39
C ALA A 261 21.78 1.39 -3.43
N TYR A 262 20.47 1.27 -3.24
CA TYR A 262 19.44 1.75 -4.18
C TYR A 262 18.60 2.88 -3.59
N LEU A 263 18.45 2.91 -2.25
CA LEU A 263 17.75 3.95 -1.52
C LEU A 263 18.52 5.30 -1.53
N PRO A 264 17.83 6.42 -1.26
CA PRO A 264 18.43 7.75 -1.20
C PRO A 264 19.55 7.89 -0.16
#